data_AF-A0A0D8FXC0-F1
#
_entry.id   AF-A0A0D8FXC0-F1
#
_cell.length_a   1.000
_cell.length_b   1.000
_cell.length_c   1.000
_cell.angle_alpha   90.00
_cell.angle_beta   90.00
_cell.angle_gamma   90.00
#
_symmetry.space_group_name_H-M   'P 1'
#
loop_
_entity.id
_entity.type
_entity.pdbx_description
1 polymer ?
#
loop_
_entity_poly.entity_id
_entity_poly.type
_entity_poly.pdbx_seq_one_letter_code
_entity_poly.pdbx_strand_id
1 'polypeptide(L)'
;MVDRRDPNEEQLTAQERQTVDALQLEIQELRRRMSDAPSRERALEEKLLEVSGALSQLQAKNEKLTFTLQQAREHIANLREEVEKLTQPPAAYGVFIGTNDDGTVDIFSSGRKMKVAVHPDISPVDLRHGQEVTLNESFAVIGVREHDRSGEVAMVKDVLDDGERVIVVGRGDDERVALLSGVLRESRIRVGDSVMVDPRSSMVLELLPKPEVEELALEEVPDISYSDIGGLDRQIEEIQDAVELPFLYRDLFSNYRLPAPKGILLYGPPGCGKTLIAKAVANSLAKKIEQTSGRSVKSYFLNVKGPELLNKYVGETERQIRLIFQRAREKAEEGMPVIVFFDEMDSLFRTRGSGISSDMESTVVPQLLAEIDGVETLRNVIVIGASNREDLIDPAILRPGRLDVKIKIQRPDMKAASQIFSRYLTHDLPIDKNEVDRLGNGDAELAVKRMIETTVETMYAAVDANRFLEVTYQNGEKEILYFKDFSSGAMIENIVRRAKKLAIKREIAGDPPGINQEDLLVSIAKEFKEHEDLPNTTNPDDWAKISGKKGERIVFMRILLSQEEGSEGGRAIERVATGQYL
;
A
#
# COMPACT_ATOMS: atom_id res chain seq x y z
N MET A 1 -19.03 -88.62 -130.37
CA MET A 1 -18.39 -87.58 -131.22
C MET A 1 -19.40 -86.44 -131.31
N VAL A 2 -19.19 -85.28 -130.67
CA VAL A 2 -18.22 -84.17 -130.96
C VAL A 2 -18.78 -83.17 -132.00
N ASP A 3 -18.68 -81.83 -131.92
CA ASP A 3 -18.63 -80.78 -130.86
C ASP A 3 -18.04 -79.46 -131.46
N ARG A 4 -18.27 -78.26 -130.85
CA ARG A 4 -17.44 -76.99 -130.84
C ARG A 4 -18.23 -75.64 -130.78
N ARG A 5 -17.57 -74.57 -130.29
CA ARG A 5 -17.94 -73.12 -130.31
C ARG A 5 -16.70 -72.18 -130.24
N ASP A 6 -16.86 -70.85 -130.44
CA ASP A 6 -15.77 -69.83 -130.61
C ASP A 6 -16.21 -68.34 -130.27
N PRO A 7 -15.46 -67.21 -130.46
CA PRO A 7 -15.15 -66.22 -129.38
C PRO A 7 -15.45 -64.70 -129.64
N ASN A 8 -15.54 -63.84 -128.61
CA ASN A 8 -15.73 -62.36 -128.77
C ASN A 8 -15.46 -61.46 -127.50
N GLU A 9 -14.35 -61.61 -126.73
CA GLU A 9 -14.34 -61.12 -125.31
C GLU A 9 -13.07 -60.38 -124.74
N GLU A 10 -11.99 -60.14 -125.49
CA GLU A 10 -10.69 -59.80 -124.86
C GLU A 10 -10.37 -58.32 -124.53
N GLN A 11 -11.01 -57.31 -125.14
CA GLN A 11 -10.61 -55.89 -124.93
C GLN A 11 -11.46 -55.09 -123.94
N LEU A 12 -12.79 -55.29 -123.87
CA LEU A 12 -13.62 -54.63 -122.83
C LEU A 12 -13.22 -55.07 -121.42
N THR A 13 -12.80 -56.33 -121.28
CA THR A 13 -12.56 -56.99 -120.00
C THR A 13 -11.41 -56.41 -119.18
N ALA A 14 -10.47 -55.67 -119.76
CA ALA A 14 -9.35 -55.07 -119.02
C ALA A 14 -9.76 -53.83 -118.19
N GLN A 15 -10.60 -52.97 -118.75
CA GLN A 15 -11.00 -51.70 -118.13
C GLN A 15 -12.13 -51.90 -117.09
N GLU A 16 -12.99 -52.90 -117.35
CA GLU A 16 -13.97 -53.38 -116.38
C GLU A 16 -13.29 -54.02 -115.16
N ARG A 17 -12.21 -54.82 -115.36
CA ARG A 17 -11.45 -55.44 -114.26
C ARG A 17 -10.89 -54.42 -113.26
N GLN A 18 -10.23 -53.34 -113.70
CA GLN A 18 -9.69 -52.34 -112.77
C GLN A 18 -10.79 -51.63 -111.95
N THR A 19 -11.93 -51.34 -112.56
CA THR A 19 -13.06 -50.70 -111.87
C THR A 19 -13.71 -51.66 -110.87
N VAL A 20 -13.81 -52.95 -111.24
CA VAL A 20 -14.26 -54.03 -110.37
C VAL A 20 -13.30 -54.23 -109.19
N ASP A 21 -11.98 -54.23 -109.40
CA ASP A 21 -10.98 -54.43 -108.34
C ASP A 21 -11.04 -53.30 -107.28
N ALA A 22 -11.19 -52.03 -107.70
CA ALA A 22 -11.31 -50.89 -106.80
C ALA A 22 -12.60 -50.97 -105.94
N LEU A 23 -13.74 -51.26 -106.57
CA LEU A 23 -15.02 -51.46 -105.86
C LEU A 23 -14.99 -52.72 -104.98
N GLN A 24 -14.28 -53.78 -105.37
CA GLN A 24 -14.09 -54.97 -104.55
C GLN A 24 -13.27 -54.68 -103.29
N LEU A 25 -12.24 -53.83 -103.36
CA LEU A 25 -11.48 -53.39 -102.18
C LEU A 25 -12.33 -52.55 -101.23
N GLU A 26 -13.12 -51.60 -101.74
CA GLU A 26 -14.03 -50.81 -100.90
C GLU A 26 -15.15 -51.67 -100.28
N ILE A 27 -15.70 -52.62 -101.05
CA ILE A 27 -16.65 -53.62 -100.55
C ILE A 27 -15.98 -54.57 -99.52
N GLN A 28 -14.70 -54.92 -99.65
CA GLN A 28 -13.98 -55.69 -98.64
C GLN A 28 -13.78 -54.90 -97.34
N GLU A 29 -13.38 -53.63 -97.42
CA GLU A 29 -13.22 -52.73 -96.26
C GLU A 29 -14.57 -52.51 -95.54
N LEU A 30 -15.65 -52.28 -96.29
CA LEU A 30 -17.01 -52.16 -95.74
C LEU A 30 -17.52 -53.49 -95.15
N ARG A 31 -17.31 -54.63 -95.83
CA ARG A 31 -17.65 -55.96 -95.29
C ARG A 31 -16.86 -56.28 -94.03
N ARG A 32 -15.59 -55.89 -93.94
CA ARG A 32 -14.77 -56.04 -92.74
C ARG A 32 -15.30 -55.17 -91.60
N ARG A 33 -15.67 -53.91 -91.86
CA ARG A 33 -16.31 -53.05 -90.83
C ARG A 33 -17.67 -53.58 -90.39
N MET A 34 -18.48 -54.12 -91.30
CA MET A 34 -19.74 -54.81 -90.96
C MET A 34 -19.53 -56.13 -90.21
N SER A 35 -18.43 -56.83 -90.46
CA SER A 35 -18.02 -58.03 -89.74
C SER A 35 -17.55 -57.71 -88.30
N ASP A 36 -16.81 -56.62 -88.14
CA ASP A 36 -16.23 -56.19 -86.86
C ASP A 36 -17.19 -55.32 -86.02
N ALA A 37 -18.30 -54.85 -86.60
CA ALA A 37 -19.34 -54.11 -85.90
C ALA A 37 -20.04 -54.94 -84.79
N PRO A 38 -20.62 -56.13 -85.07
CA PRO A 38 -21.33 -56.91 -84.05
C PRO A 38 -20.41 -57.46 -82.95
N SER A 39 -19.11 -57.62 -83.20
CA SER A 39 -18.15 -57.99 -82.16
C SER A 39 -17.79 -56.80 -81.26
N ARG A 40 -17.70 -55.58 -81.79
CA ARG A 40 -17.57 -54.35 -80.99
C ARG A 40 -18.83 -54.03 -80.20
N GLU A 41 -20.00 -54.23 -80.78
CA GLU A 41 -21.30 -54.02 -80.14
C GLU A 41 -21.45 -54.93 -78.92
N ARG A 42 -21.20 -56.25 -79.08
CA ARG A 42 -21.14 -57.20 -77.95
C ARG A 42 -20.12 -56.82 -76.88
N ALA A 43 -18.92 -56.37 -77.26
CA ALA A 43 -17.89 -55.96 -76.30
C ALA A 43 -18.26 -54.65 -75.55
N LEU A 44 -19.13 -53.81 -76.12
CA LEU A 44 -19.71 -52.66 -75.45
C LEU A 44 -20.88 -53.07 -74.53
N GLU A 45 -21.76 -53.97 -74.98
CA GLU A 45 -22.83 -54.55 -74.16
C GLU A 45 -22.28 -55.27 -72.92
N GLU A 46 -21.23 -56.07 -73.07
CA GLU A 46 -20.57 -56.79 -71.98
C GLU A 46 -19.98 -55.81 -70.94
N LYS A 47 -19.31 -54.74 -71.40
CA LYS A 47 -18.84 -53.67 -70.51
C LYS A 47 -19.96 -52.87 -69.85
N LEU A 48 -21.07 -52.65 -70.55
CA LEU A 48 -22.24 -51.95 -70.01
C LEU A 48 -22.90 -52.80 -68.92
N LEU A 49 -22.96 -54.12 -69.12
CA LEU A 49 -23.41 -55.09 -68.10
C LEU A 49 -22.47 -55.11 -66.88
N GLU A 50 -21.15 -55.13 -67.10
CA GLU A 50 -20.14 -55.11 -66.04
C GLU A 50 -20.21 -53.81 -65.20
N VAL A 51 -20.24 -52.65 -65.87
CA VAL A 51 -20.36 -51.34 -65.22
C VAL A 51 -21.70 -51.19 -64.49
N SER A 52 -22.80 -51.69 -65.06
CA SER A 52 -24.11 -51.71 -64.41
C SER A 52 -24.08 -52.57 -63.13
N GLY A 53 -23.49 -53.77 -63.19
CA GLY A 53 -23.31 -54.65 -62.04
C GLY A 53 -22.44 -54.01 -60.93
N ALA A 54 -21.33 -53.37 -61.31
CA ALA A 54 -20.49 -52.63 -60.38
C ALA A 54 -21.22 -51.43 -59.74
N LEU A 55 -22.04 -50.71 -60.52
CA LEU A 55 -22.83 -49.58 -60.05
C LEU A 55 -23.92 -50.02 -59.06
N SER A 56 -24.63 -51.13 -59.33
CA SER A 56 -25.57 -51.73 -58.36
C SER A 56 -24.87 -52.22 -57.09
N GLN A 57 -23.67 -52.78 -57.17
CA GLN A 57 -22.89 -53.14 -55.97
C GLN A 57 -22.48 -51.91 -55.15
N LEU A 58 -22.12 -50.80 -55.81
CA LEU A 58 -21.79 -49.53 -55.15
C LEU A 58 -23.04 -48.87 -54.54
N GLN A 59 -24.19 -48.93 -55.20
CA GLN A 59 -25.47 -48.49 -54.64
C GLN A 59 -25.83 -49.28 -53.37
N ALA A 60 -25.79 -50.61 -53.41
CA ALA A 60 -26.05 -51.45 -52.24
C ALA A 60 -25.05 -51.20 -51.09
N LYS A 61 -23.78 -50.89 -51.39
CA LYS A 61 -22.80 -50.46 -50.38
C LYS A 61 -23.14 -49.08 -49.79
N ASN A 62 -23.54 -48.11 -50.61
CA ASN A 62 -23.93 -46.78 -50.15
C ASN A 62 -25.21 -46.81 -49.30
N GLU A 63 -26.21 -47.61 -49.67
CA GLU A 63 -27.41 -47.85 -48.87
C GLU A 63 -27.06 -48.45 -47.51
N LYS A 64 -26.21 -49.49 -47.49
CA LYS A 64 -25.73 -50.11 -46.25
C LYS A 64 -24.94 -49.13 -45.37
N LEU A 65 -24.06 -48.32 -45.96
CA LEU A 65 -23.32 -47.28 -45.24
C LEU A 65 -24.25 -46.21 -44.66
N THR A 66 -25.21 -45.75 -45.44
CA THR A 66 -26.24 -44.78 -45.01
C THR A 66 -27.04 -45.32 -43.83
N PHE A 67 -27.47 -46.58 -43.90
CA PHE A 67 -28.15 -47.25 -42.79
C PHE A 67 -27.27 -47.34 -41.53
N THR A 68 -26.00 -47.75 -41.66
CA THR A 68 -25.08 -47.80 -40.50
C THR A 68 -24.78 -46.42 -39.92
N LEU A 69 -24.71 -45.37 -40.74
CA LEU A 69 -24.55 -43.98 -40.29
C LEU A 69 -25.80 -43.49 -39.56
N GLN A 70 -26.99 -43.87 -40.01
CA GLN A 70 -28.23 -43.54 -39.31
C GLN A 70 -28.27 -44.25 -37.94
N GLN A 71 -28.00 -45.55 -37.87
CA GLN A 71 -27.93 -46.29 -36.60
C GLN A 71 -26.87 -45.71 -35.64
N ALA A 72 -25.71 -45.32 -36.14
CA ALA A 72 -24.68 -44.67 -35.34
C ALA A 72 -25.14 -43.30 -34.78
N ARG A 73 -25.86 -42.51 -35.59
CA ARG A 73 -26.43 -41.22 -35.14
C ARG A 73 -27.55 -41.41 -34.10
N GLU A 74 -28.40 -42.41 -34.26
CA GLU A 74 -29.44 -42.77 -33.29
C GLU A 74 -28.80 -43.23 -31.96
N HIS A 75 -27.76 -44.07 -32.00
CA HIS A 75 -27.00 -44.44 -30.79
C HIS A 75 -26.34 -43.24 -30.10
N ILE A 76 -25.73 -42.32 -30.86
CA ILE A 76 -25.12 -41.10 -30.30
C ILE A 76 -26.19 -40.18 -29.69
N ALA A 77 -27.38 -40.09 -30.28
CA ALA A 77 -28.49 -39.32 -29.74
C ALA A 77 -28.97 -39.90 -28.40
N ASN A 78 -29.19 -41.22 -28.33
CA ASN A 78 -29.61 -41.90 -27.10
C ASN A 78 -28.56 -41.73 -25.97
N LEU A 79 -27.27 -41.92 -26.28
CA LEU A 79 -26.18 -41.73 -25.32
C LEU A 79 -26.10 -40.28 -24.81
N ARG A 80 -26.37 -39.28 -25.67
CA ARG A 80 -26.43 -37.88 -25.25
C ARG A 80 -27.61 -37.62 -24.31
N GLU A 81 -28.77 -38.21 -24.56
CA GLU A 81 -29.94 -38.07 -23.68
C GLU A 81 -29.71 -38.72 -22.30
N GLU A 82 -28.98 -39.84 -22.25
CA GLU A 82 -28.56 -40.47 -20.98
C GLU A 82 -27.56 -39.60 -20.21
N VAL A 83 -26.54 -39.04 -20.88
CA VAL A 83 -25.59 -38.09 -20.27
C VAL A 83 -26.32 -36.84 -19.77
N GLU A 84 -27.22 -36.27 -20.57
CA GLU A 84 -27.99 -35.07 -20.19
C GLU A 84 -28.84 -35.31 -18.94
N LYS A 85 -29.54 -36.46 -18.84
CA LYS A 85 -30.26 -36.87 -17.62
C LYS A 85 -29.35 -36.97 -16.40
N LEU A 86 -28.15 -37.53 -16.53
CA LEU A 86 -27.16 -37.61 -15.46
C LEU A 86 -26.53 -36.25 -15.10
N THR A 87 -26.81 -35.18 -15.84
CA THR A 87 -26.39 -33.80 -15.51
C THR A 87 -27.53 -32.93 -14.96
N GLN A 88 -28.76 -33.45 -14.86
CA GLN A 88 -29.88 -32.68 -14.33
C GLN A 88 -29.79 -32.51 -12.79
N PRO A 89 -30.25 -31.38 -12.24
CA PRO A 89 -30.33 -31.18 -10.79
C PRO A 89 -31.36 -32.14 -10.15
N PRO A 90 -31.17 -32.55 -8.88
CA PRO A 90 -30.28 -31.97 -7.88
C PRO A 90 -28.82 -32.44 -7.98
N ALA A 91 -27.90 -31.48 -7.96
CA ALA A 91 -26.46 -31.75 -7.91
C ALA A 91 -25.90 -31.48 -6.50
N ALA A 92 -24.86 -32.21 -6.12
CA ALA A 92 -24.09 -31.94 -4.90
C ALA A 92 -22.90 -31.01 -5.22
N TYR A 93 -22.32 -30.39 -4.19
CA TYR A 93 -21.10 -29.58 -4.32
C TYR A 93 -19.97 -30.20 -3.51
N GLY A 94 -18.75 -30.03 -4.01
CA GLY A 94 -17.51 -30.39 -3.32
C GLY A 94 -16.40 -29.38 -3.58
N VAL A 95 -15.34 -29.44 -2.78
CA VAL A 95 -14.15 -28.58 -2.93
C VAL A 95 -13.03 -29.38 -3.58
N PHE A 96 -12.44 -28.89 -4.67
CA PHE A 96 -11.34 -29.56 -5.35
C PHE A 96 -10.01 -29.43 -4.55
N ILE A 97 -9.32 -30.56 -4.38
CA ILE A 97 -8.07 -30.67 -3.61
C ILE A 97 -6.86 -30.85 -4.55
N GLY A 98 -6.99 -31.62 -5.62
CA GLY A 98 -5.89 -31.88 -6.56
C GLY A 98 -6.21 -32.94 -7.63
N THR A 99 -5.33 -33.08 -8.61
CA THR A 99 -5.46 -34.00 -9.75
C THR A 99 -4.53 -35.21 -9.59
N ASN A 100 -5.00 -36.39 -10.04
CA ASN A 100 -4.24 -37.64 -10.04
C ASN A 100 -3.70 -37.98 -11.46
N ASP A 101 -2.62 -38.77 -11.53
CA ASP A 101 -1.99 -39.19 -12.80
C ASP A 101 -2.91 -39.97 -13.76
N ASP A 102 -3.99 -40.56 -13.24
CA ASP A 102 -4.99 -41.30 -14.00
C ASP A 102 -6.12 -40.42 -14.57
N GLY A 103 -6.01 -39.10 -14.46
CA GLY A 103 -7.00 -38.13 -14.94
C GLY A 103 -8.22 -37.96 -14.05
N THR A 104 -8.27 -38.65 -12.91
CA THR A 104 -9.29 -38.42 -11.87
C THR A 104 -8.86 -37.30 -10.93
N VAL A 105 -9.80 -36.80 -10.11
CA VAL A 105 -9.55 -35.70 -9.19
C VAL A 105 -9.94 -36.05 -7.76
N ASP A 106 -9.21 -35.50 -6.81
CA ASP A 106 -9.49 -35.59 -5.39
C ASP A 106 -10.35 -34.38 -4.97
N ILE A 107 -11.50 -34.66 -4.37
CA ILE A 107 -12.45 -33.66 -3.87
C ILE A 107 -12.74 -33.88 -2.39
N PHE A 108 -13.19 -32.83 -1.70
CA PHE A 108 -13.84 -32.93 -0.41
C PHE A 108 -15.36 -32.74 -0.58
N SER A 109 -16.17 -33.75 -0.23
CA SER A 109 -17.63 -33.67 -0.30
C SER A 109 -18.25 -34.38 0.90
N SER A 110 -19.34 -33.83 1.43
CA SER A 110 -20.12 -34.44 2.52
C SER A 110 -19.29 -34.87 3.75
N GLY A 111 -18.24 -34.10 4.08
CA GLY A 111 -17.37 -34.36 5.23
C GLY A 111 -16.28 -35.42 5.03
N ARG A 112 -16.04 -35.88 3.80
CA ARG A 112 -14.98 -36.86 3.48
C ARG A 112 -14.25 -36.53 2.18
N LYS A 113 -12.98 -36.95 2.11
CA LYS A 113 -12.21 -36.93 0.86
C LYS A 113 -12.68 -38.07 -0.06
N MET A 114 -12.88 -37.77 -1.34
CA MET A 114 -13.32 -38.72 -2.38
C MET A 114 -12.48 -38.53 -3.64
N LYS A 115 -12.12 -39.63 -4.29
CA LYS A 115 -11.46 -39.65 -5.61
C LYS A 115 -12.54 -39.91 -6.67
N VAL A 116 -12.68 -39.00 -7.65
CA VAL A 116 -13.83 -38.97 -8.57
C VAL A 116 -13.43 -38.72 -10.02
N ALA A 117 -14.28 -39.17 -10.95
CA ALA A 117 -14.10 -38.91 -12.38
C ALA A 117 -14.50 -37.46 -12.73
N VAL A 118 -13.90 -36.93 -13.79
CA VAL A 118 -14.20 -35.60 -14.37
C VAL A 118 -14.94 -35.78 -15.69
N HIS A 119 -15.94 -34.94 -15.97
CA HIS A 119 -16.63 -34.93 -17.26
C HIS A 119 -15.65 -34.56 -18.40
N PRO A 120 -15.69 -35.22 -19.58
CA PRO A 120 -14.70 -34.99 -20.65
C PRO A 120 -14.56 -33.55 -21.15
N ASP A 121 -15.59 -32.72 -20.98
CA ASP A 121 -15.57 -31.31 -21.36
C ASP A 121 -14.80 -30.41 -20.37
N ILE A 122 -14.41 -30.93 -19.20
CA ILE A 122 -13.66 -30.23 -18.17
C ILE A 122 -12.23 -30.78 -18.15
N SER A 123 -11.25 -29.94 -18.46
CA SER A 123 -9.83 -30.28 -18.33
C SER A 123 -9.42 -30.31 -16.85
N PRO A 124 -8.87 -31.42 -16.32
CA PRO A 124 -8.37 -31.47 -14.94
C PRO A 124 -7.16 -30.55 -14.67
N VAL A 125 -6.59 -29.93 -15.72
CA VAL A 125 -5.47 -28.98 -15.64
C VAL A 125 -5.95 -27.56 -15.34
N ASP A 126 -7.19 -27.23 -15.68
CA ASP A 126 -7.75 -25.88 -15.49
C ASP A 126 -8.33 -25.68 -14.07
N LEU A 127 -8.43 -26.76 -13.29
CA LEU A 127 -8.96 -26.77 -11.92
C LEU A 127 -7.93 -26.23 -10.91
N ARG A 128 -8.36 -25.29 -10.06
CA ARG A 128 -7.53 -24.69 -9.01
C ARG A 128 -7.86 -25.25 -7.63
N HIS A 129 -6.84 -25.50 -6.80
CA HIS A 129 -7.03 -25.94 -5.41
C HIS A 129 -7.98 -24.98 -4.67
N GLY A 130 -8.97 -25.50 -3.96
CA GLY A 130 -9.98 -24.69 -3.24
C GLY A 130 -11.18 -24.24 -4.06
N GLN A 131 -11.23 -24.58 -5.35
CA GLN A 131 -12.36 -24.26 -6.22
C GLN A 131 -13.56 -25.17 -5.95
N GLU A 132 -14.78 -24.60 -5.95
CA GLU A 132 -16.00 -25.41 -5.82
C GLU A 132 -16.31 -26.13 -7.15
N VAL A 133 -16.68 -27.40 -7.06
CA VAL A 133 -17.07 -28.25 -8.18
C VAL A 133 -18.47 -28.83 -7.97
N THR A 134 -19.23 -28.90 -9.05
CA THR A 134 -20.59 -29.48 -9.08
C THR A 134 -20.49 -30.97 -9.41
N LEU A 135 -21.18 -31.79 -8.65
CA LEU A 135 -21.17 -33.25 -8.71
C LEU A 135 -22.55 -33.79 -9.10
N ASN A 136 -22.59 -34.78 -10.00
CA ASN A 136 -23.82 -35.53 -10.28
C ASN A 136 -24.10 -36.63 -9.24
N GLU A 137 -25.21 -37.36 -9.40
CA GLU A 137 -25.60 -38.49 -8.54
C GLU A 137 -24.53 -39.61 -8.45
N SER A 138 -23.67 -39.73 -9.47
CA SER A 138 -22.54 -40.67 -9.51
C SER A 138 -21.25 -40.10 -8.91
N PHE A 139 -21.32 -38.92 -8.27
CA PHE A 139 -20.20 -38.14 -7.73
C PHE A 139 -19.13 -37.72 -8.75
N ALA A 140 -19.43 -37.75 -10.06
CA ALA A 140 -18.53 -37.22 -11.08
C ALA A 140 -18.63 -35.69 -11.19
N VAL A 141 -17.51 -35.01 -11.43
CA VAL A 141 -17.45 -33.55 -11.61
C VAL A 141 -18.05 -33.18 -12.97
N ILE A 142 -19.17 -32.46 -12.95
CA ILE A 142 -19.94 -32.00 -14.12
C ILE A 142 -19.87 -30.49 -14.35
N GLY A 143 -19.35 -29.74 -13.39
CA GLY A 143 -19.23 -28.28 -13.48
C GLY A 143 -18.20 -27.72 -12.52
N VAL A 144 -17.71 -26.53 -12.83
CA VAL A 144 -16.70 -25.80 -12.05
C VAL A 144 -17.26 -24.42 -11.72
N ARG A 145 -17.07 -23.97 -10.48
CA ARG A 145 -17.54 -22.66 -9.98
C ARG A 145 -16.36 -21.85 -9.44
N GLU A 146 -16.62 -20.69 -8.85
CA GLU A 146 -15.63 -20.01 -8.01
C GLU A 146 -15.52 -20.68 -6.64
N HIS A 147 -14.53 -20.33 -5.83
CA HIS A 147 -14.50 -20.75 -4.43
C HIS A 147 -15.61 -20.05 -3.64
N ASP A 148 -15.95 -20.61 -2.48
CA ASP A 148 -16.92 -20.00 -1.57
C ASP A 148 -16.46 -18.61 -1.12
N ARG A 149 -17.43 -17.70 -0.93
CA ARG A 149 -17.20 -16.31 -0.48
C ARG A 149 -17.57 -16.09 1.00
N SER A 150 -17.66 -17.17 1.77
CA SER A 150 -17.97 -17.15 3.19
C SER A 150 -17.27 -18.29 3.92
N GLY A 151 -16.64 -17.99 5.05
CA GLY A 151 -15.87 -18.96 5.85
C GLY A 151 -15.53 -18.42 7.23
N GLU A 152 -14.62 -19.09 7.93
CA GLU A 152 -14.06 -18.58 9.20
C GLU A 152 -12.92 -17.60 8.91
N VAL A 153 -12.82 -16.54 9.72
CA VAL A 153 -11.69 -15.60 9.65
C VAL A 153 -10.61 -16.02 10.64
N ALA A 154 -9.40 -16.27 10.13
CA ALA A 154 -8.25 -16.68 10.91
C ALA A 154 -7.03 -15.78 10.64
N MET A 155 -6.03 -15.85 11.51
CA MET A 155 -4.75 -15.13 11.35
C MET A 155 -3.65 -16.08 10.92
N VAL A 156 -2.84 -15.72 9.92
CA VAL A 156 -1.62 -16.45 9.60
C VAL A 156 -0.61 -16.27 10.74
N LYS A 157 -0.24 -17.35 11.42
CA LYS A 157 0.80 -17.39 12.46
C LYS A 157 2.17 -17.71 11.88
N ASP A 158 2.22 -18.59 10.89
CA ASP A 158 3.46 -19.04 10.25
C ASP A 158 3.22 -19.50 8.81
N VAL A 159 4.26 -19.47 7.98
CA VAL A 159 4.25 -19.95 6.58
C VAL A 159 5.30 -21.06 6.47
N LEU A 160 4.87 -22.26 6.06
CA LEU A 160 5.78 -23.41 6.02
C LEU A 160 6.70 -23.37 4.80
N ASP A 161 7.87 -24.00 4.92
CA ASP A 161 8.96 -24.00 3.91
C ASP A 161 8.54 -24.49 2.52
N ASP A 162 7.39 -25.18 2.39
CA ASP A 162 6.84 -25.62 1.10
C ASP A 162 6.13 -24.52 0.30
N GLY A 163 5.77 -23.39 0.94
CA GLY A 163 5.02 -22.31 0.31
C GLY A 163 3.58 -22.66 -0.07
N GLU A 164 3.08 -23.85 0.29
CA GLU A 164 1.73 -24.32 0.00
C GLU A 164 0.85 -24.41 1.24
N ARG A 165 1.45 -24.43 2.43
CA ARG A 165 0.76 -24.57 3.71
C ARG A 165 1.13 -23.46 4.68
N VAL A 166 0.14 -23.04 5.46
CA VAL A 166 0.27 -22.01 6.49
C VAL A 166 -0.31 -22.50 7.81
N ILE A 167 0.24 -22.03 8.92
CA ILE A 167 -0.38 -22.20 10.24
C ILE A 167 -1.31 -21.02 10.45
N VAL A 168 -2.60 -21.30 10.67
CA VAL A 168 -3.63 -20.31 10.97
C VAL A 168 -4.13 -20.45 12.40
N VAL A 169 -4.41 -19.31 13.04
CA VAL A 169 -5.02 -19.21 14.37
C VAL A 169 -6.46 -18.74 14.21
N GLY A 170 -7.41 -19.61 14.59
CA GLY A 170 -8.84 -19.32 14.57
C GLY A 170 -9.32 -18.55 15.80
N ARG A 171 -10.63 -18.52 16.03
CA ARG A 171 -11.19 -17.87 17.23
C ARG A 171 -10.92 -18.70 18.49
N GLY A 172 -10.17 -18.13 19.44
CA GLY A 172 -9.84 -18.76 20.72
C GLY A 172 -8.48 -19.47 20.74
N ASP A 173 -7.50 -18.97 19.97
CA ASP A 173 -6.12 -19.46 19.88
C ASP A 173 -5.97 -20.90 19.35
N ASP A 174 -7.01 -21.36 18.63
CA ASP A 174 -7.08 -22.68 17.98
C ASP A 174 -6.16 -22.72 16.74
N GLU A 175 -4.99 -23.37 16.86
CA GLU A 175 -4.01 -23.51 15.79
C GLU A 175 -4.31 -24.67 14.83
N ARG A 176 -4.35 -24.39 13.52
CA ARG A 176 -4.57 -25.38 12.45
C ARG A 176 -3.60 -25.16 11.29
N VAL A 177 -3.19 -26.24 10.64
CA VAL A 177 -2.46 -26.17 9.36
C VAL A 177 -3.49 -26.16 8.22
N ALA A 178 -3.40 -25.16 7.34
CA ALA A 178 -4.27 -25.02 6.18
C ALA A 178 -3.47 -24.95 4.88
N LEU A 179 -4.02 -25.49 3.79
CA LEU A 179 -3.49 -25.39 2.43
C LEU A 179 -3.90 -24.05 1.79
N LEU A 180 -3.05 -23.48 0.94
CA LEU A 180 -3.38 -22.30 0.16
C LEU A 180 -4.21 -22.65 -1.09
N SER A 181 -5.27 -21.89 -1.37
CA SER A 181 -5.99 -22.00 -2.64
C SER A 181 -5.09 -21.67 -3.83
N GLY A 182 -5.46 -22.16 -5.01
CA GLY A 182 -4.76 -21.85 -6.25
C GLY A 182 -4.82 -20.37 -6.65
N VAL A 183 -5.68 -19.56 -6.02
CA VAL A 183 -5.71 -18.09 -6.16
C VAL A 183 -4.59 -17.44 -5.34
N LEU A 184 -4.29 -18.03 -4.17
CA LEU A 184 -3.31 -17.49 -3.22
C LEU A 184 -1.87 -17.96 -3.48
N ARG A 185 -1.64 -19.02 -4.28
CA ARG A 185 -0.28 -19.45 -4.69
C ARG A 185 0.54 -18.36 -5.39
N GLU A 186 -0.09 -17.40 -6.08
CA GLU A 186 0.60 -16.26 -6.71
C GLU A 186 0.77 -15.07 -5.76
N SER A 187 0.07 -15.07 -4.62
CA SER A 187 0.06 -13.99 -3.64
C SER A 187 1.07 -14.25 -2.53
N ARG A 188 1.83 -13.22 -2.13
CA ARG A 188 2.76 -13.32 -0.99
C ARG A 188 2.02 -13.20 0.33
N ILE A 189 1.53 -14.31 0.85
CA ILE A 189 1.02 -14.38 2.22
C ILE A 189 2.17 -14.25 3.20
N ARG A 190 1.98 -13.41 4.22
CA ARG A 190 2.94 -13.16 5.30
C ARG A 190 2.33 -13.49 6.67
N VAL A 191 3.19 -13.68 7.66
CA VAL A 191 2.76 -13.80 9.06
C VAL A 191 1.97 -12.55 9.47
N GLY A 192 0.88 -12.74 10.21
CA GLY A 192 -0.01 -11.67 10.63
C GLY A 192 -1.13 -11.34 9.67
N ASP A 193 -1.20 -11.91 8.47
CA ASP A 193 -2.30 -11.66 7.53
C ASP A 193 -3.66 -12.19 8.05
N SER A 194 -4.76 -11.50 7.71
CA SER A 194 -6.11 -12.02 7.94
C SER A 194 -6.57 -12.78 6.72
N VAL A 195 -6.98 -14.03 6.91
CA VAL A 195 -7.37 -14.90 5.80
C VAL A 195 -8.72 -15.58 6.07
N MET A 196 -9.47 -15.83 5.01
CA MET A 196 -10.69 -16.64 5.07
C MET A 196 -10.33 -18.12 4.88
N VAL A 197 -10.78 -18.96 5.81
CA VAL A 197 -10.49 -20.40 5.85
C VAL A 197 -11.80 -21.18 5.83
N ASP A 198 -11.88 -22.22 5.01
CA ASP A 198 -12.87 -23.28 5.22
C ASP A 198 -12.31 -24.31 6.22
N PRO A 199 -12.87 -24.42 7.44
CA PRO A 199 -12.40 -25.39 8.43
C PRO A 199 -12.72 -26.85 8.06
N ARG A 200 -13.56 -27.11 7.05
CA ARG A 200 -13.92 -28.47 6.62
C ARG A 200 -12.88 -29.08 5.67
N SER A 201 -12.44 -28.31 4.68
CA SER A 201 -11.35 -28.70 3.76
C SER A 201 -9.96 -28.32 4.27
N SER A 202 -9.86 -27.58 5.38
CA SER A 202 -8.61 -27.01 5.93
C SER A 202 -7.85 -26.22 4.87
N MET A 203 -8.53 -25.28 4.22
CA MET A 203 -8.01 -24.54 3.08
C MET A 203 -8.31 -23.06 3.19
N VAL A 204 -7.28 -22.25 2.93
CA VAL A 204 -7.33 -20.80 2.86
C VAL A 204 -7.86 -20.41 1.49
N LEU A 205 -9.01 -19.74 1.46
CA LEU A 205 -9.71 -19.38 0.22
C LEU A 205 -9.24 -18.03 -0.31
N GLU A 206 -9.23 -17.01 0.56
CA GLU A 206 -9.04 -15.60 0.22
C GLU A 206 -8.21 -14.86 1.29
N LEU A 207 -7.42 -13.87 0.86
CA LEU A 207 -6.73 -12.91 1.73
C LEU A 207 -7.67 -11.73 1.99
N LEU A 208 -8.00 -11.46 3.24
CA LEU A 208 -8.96 -10.42 3.61
C LEU A 208 -8.23 -9.09 3.87
N PRO A 209 -8.65 -7.98 3.24
CA PRO A 209 -8.09 -6.66 3.53
C PRO A 209 -8.40 -6.26 4.97
N LYS A 210 -7.40 -5.75 5.69
CA LYS A 210 -7.53 -5.29 7.09
C LYS A 210 -7.72 -3.77 7.16
N PRO A 211 -8.95 -3.26 7.38
CA PRO A 211 -9.17 -1.81 7.46
C PRO A 211 -8.38 -1.18 8.62
N GLU A 212 -8.33 -1.84 9.79
CA GLU A 212 -7.64 -1.35 10.99
C GLU A 212 -6.15 -1.03 10.78
N VAL A 213 -5.47 -1.74 9.87
CA VAL A 213 -4.02 -1.57 9.65
C VAL A 213 -3.71 -0.55 8.55
N GLU A 214 -4.67 -0.29 7.65
CA GLU A 214 -4.55 0.77 6.65
C GLU A 214 -4.83 2.15 7.25
N GLU A 215 -5.68 2.26 8.28
CA GLU A 215 -5.91 3.51 9.02
C GLU A 215 -4.76 3.89 9.97
N LEU A 216 -4.10 2.91 10.61
CA LEU A 216 -3.08 3.17 11.65
C LEU A 216 -1.72 3.67 11.11
N ALA A 217 -1.48 3.57 9.80
CA ALA A 217 -0.24 4.02 9.17
C ALA A 217 -0.57 4.77 7.88
N LEU A 218 -1.21 5.93 8.04
CA LEU A 218 -1.56 6.85 6.95
C LEU A 218 -0.35 7.10 6.03
N GLU A 219 -0.46 6.63 4.78
CA GLU A 219 0.53 6.88 3.71
C GLU A 219 0.45 8.33 3.22
N GLU A 220 0.80 9.28 4.08
CA GLU A 220 0.97 10.67 3.69
C GLU A 220 2.29 10.83 2.93
N VAL A 221 2.24 11.35 1.71
CA VAL A 221 3.39 12.08 1.15
C VAL A 221 3.32 13.49 1.74
N PRO A 222 4.22 13.90 2.64
CA PRO A 222 4.12 15.22 3.25
C PRO A 222 4.48 16.33 2.26
N ASP A 223 3.56 17.27 2.03
CA ASP A 223 3.80 18.41 1.15
C ASP A 223 4.78 19.46 1.74
N ILE A 224 4.99 19.44 3.06
CA ILE A 224 5.80 20.40 3.82
C ILE A 224 7.26 20.34 3.39
N SER A 225 7.89 21.49 3.15
CA SER A 225 9.28 21.66 2.74
C SER A 225 10.11 22.35 3.83
N TYR A 226 11.45 22.28 3.74
CA TYR A 226 12.31 23.05 4.66
C TYR A 226 12.11 24.56 4.55
N SER A 227 11.66 25.07 3.39
CA SER A 227 11.30 26.48 3.21
C SER A 227 10.07 26.92 4.00
N ASP A 228 9.22 25.99 4.44
CA ASP A 228 8.03 26.31 5.25
C ASP A 228 8.37 26.37 6.75
N ILE A 229 9.56 25.92 7.14
CA ILE A 229 10.08 25.97 8.50
C ILE A 229 10.87 27.28 8.69
N GLY A 230 10.76 27.87 9.88
CA GLY A 230 11.55 29.01 10.32
C GLY A 230 12.32 28.70 11.60
N GLY A 231 13.51 29.25 11.76
CA GLY A 231 14.24 29.26 13.02
C GLY A 231 15.00 27.98 13.39
N LEU A 232 15.01 26.97 12.53
CA LEU A 232 15.60 25.65 12.79
C LEU A 232 16.77 25.31 11.84
N ASP A 233 17.41 26.32 11.24
CA ASP A 233 18.47 26.17 10.23
C ASP A 233 19.53 25.11 10.62
N ARG A 234 20.01 25.16 11.87
CA ARG A 234 21.00 24.22 12.42
C ARG A 234 20.45 22.80 12.60
N GLN A 235 19.23 22.65 13.13
CA GLN A 235 18.59 21.34 13.29
C GLN A 235 18.24 20.71 11.95
N ILE A 236 17.96 21.54 10.93
CA ILE A 236 17.78 21.12 9.54
C ILE A 236 19.10 20.60 8.94
N GLU A 237 20.23 21.26 9.20
CA GLU A 237 21.56 20.75 8.82
C GLU A 237 21.87 19.41 9.52
N GLU A 238 21.72 19.34 10.86
CA GLU A 238 21.96 18.12 11.64
C GLU A 238 21.07 16.92 11.20
N ILE A 239 19.83 17.15 10.75
CA ILE A 239 18.94 16.09 10.27
C ILE A 239 19.17 15.73 8.79
N GLN A 240 19.57 16.68 7.94
CA GLN A 240 19.99 16.40 6.56
C GLN A 240 21.25 15.53 6.54
N ASP A 241 22.22 15.83 7.40
CA ASP A 241 23.44 15.03 7.55
C ASP A 241 23.16 13.61 8.06
N ALA A 242 22.17 13.45 8.94
CA ALA A 242 21.76 12.16 9.46
C ALA A 242 20.93 11.32 8.45
N VAL A 243 20.00 11.93 7.70
CA VAL A 243 19.04 11.21 6.84
C VAL A 243 19.46 11.18 5.38
N GLU A 244 19.85 12.33 4.82
CA GLU A 244 19.99 12.48 3.37
C GLU A 244 21.38 12.05 2.88
N LEU A 245 22.45 12.43 3.60
CA LEU A 245 23.83 12.04 3.23
C LEU A 245 24.01 10.51 3.06
N PRO A 246 23.53 9.64 3.97
CA PRO A 246 23.74 8.20 3.83
C PRO A 246 22.93 7.59 2.67
N PHE A 247 21.80 8.20 2.31
CA PHE A 247 20.97 7.74 1.18
C PHE A 247 21.54 8.16 -0.17
N LEU A 248 22.09 9.37 -0.26
CA LEU A 248 22.65 9.93 -1.49
C LEU A 248 24.08 9.42 -1.78
N TYR A 249 24.90 9.23 -0.75
CA TYR A 249 26.33 8.90 -0.87
C TYR A 249 26.68 7.50 -0.33
N ARG A 250 25.82 6.51 -0.58
CA ARG A 250 25.94 5.11 -0.09
C ARG A 250 27.33 4.49 -0.30
N ASP A 251 27.93 4.71 -1.47
CA ASP A 251 29.26 4.17 -1.80
C ASP A 251 30.35 4.83 -0.98
N LEU A 252 30.23 6.13 -0.70
CA LEU A 252 31.19 6.89 0.10
C LEU A 252 31.18 6.40 1.56
N PHE A 253 30.00 6.27 2.17
CA PHE A 253 29.84 5.72 3.52
C PHE A 253 30.41 4.29 3.60
N SER A 254 30.16 3.46 2.58
CA SER A 254 30.69 2.09 2.51
C SER A 254 32.21 2.06 2.39
N ASN A 255 32.82 2.95 1.59
CA ASN A 255 34.28 3.06 1.44
C ASN A 255 34.97 3.50 2.74
N TYR A 256 34.39 4.46 3.47
CA TYR A 256 34.90 4.90 4.77
C TYR A 256 34.51 3.96 5.93
N ARG A 257 33.75 2.88 5.66
CA ARG A 257 33.21 1.94 6.66
C ARG A 257 32.40 2.61 7.77
N LEU A 258 31.75 3.72 7.45
CA LEU A 258 30.91 4.48 8.36
C LEU A 258 29.48 3.90 8.29
N PRO A 259 28.93 3.31 9.37
CA PRO A 259 27.53 2.91 9.39
C PRO A 259 26.62 4.13 9.26
N ALA A 260 25.54 3.99 8.48
CA ALA A 260 24.49 4.99 8.42
C ALA A 260 23.69 4.98 9.74
N PRO A 261 23.39 6.14 10.34
CA PRO A 261 22.54 6.19 11.53
C PRO A 261 21.14 5.65 11.19
N LYS A 262 20.58 4.85 12.11
CA LYS A 262 19.28 4.18 11.90
C LYS A 262 18.12 4.93 12.54
N GLY A 263 18.39 5.52 13.69
CA GLY A 263 17.39 6.19 14.50
C GLY A 263 17.78 7.62 14.86
N ILE A 264 16.79 8.50 14.84
CA ILE A 264 16.92 9.91 15.18
C ILE A 264 15.91 10.24 16.27
N LEU A 265 16.37 10.84 17.37
CA LEU A 265 15.51 11.38 18.42
C LEU A 265 15.44 12.91 18.32
N LEU A 266 14.25 13.42 18.07
CA LEU A 266 13.85 14.82 18.16
C LEU A 266 13.30 15.07 19.56
N TYR A 267 13.99 15.86 20.37
CA TYR A 267 13.58 16.14 21.74
C TYR A 267 13.66 17.62 22.07
N GLY A 268 12.77 18.06 22.96
CA GLY A 268 12.67 19.45 23.40
C GLY A 268 11.22 19.88 23.63
N PRO A 269 10.97 21.17 23.91
CA PRO A 269 9.65 21.65 24.29
C PRO A 269 8.55 21.39 23.25
N PRO A 270 7.27 21.29 23.67
CA PRO A 270 6.13 21.19 22.75
C PRO A 270 6.02 22.45 21.87
N GLY A 271 5.31 22.33 20.75
CA GLY A 271 5.04 23.47 19.85
C GLY A 271 6.26 24.05 19.12
N CYS A 272 7.42 23.38 19.15
CA CYS A 272 8.66 23.86 18.51
C CYS A 272 9.00 23.15 17.17
N GLY A 273 8.01 22.54 16.51
CA GLY A 273 8.15 22.03 15.12
C GLY A 273 8.74 20.63 14.94
N LYS A 274 8.79 19.78 15.98
CA LYS A 274 9.31 18.39 15.88
C LYS A 274 8.62 17.55 14.79
N THR A 275 7.30 17.60 14.71
CA THR A 275 6.50 16.95 13.66
C THR A 275 6.72 17.57 12.28
N LEU A 276 6.90 18.89 12.20
CA LEU A 276 7.11 19.61 10.94
C LEU A 276 8.45 19.26 10.30
N ILE A 277 9.54 19.23 11.08
CA ILE A 277 10.86 18.90 10.56
C ILE A 277 10.93 17.44 10.08
N ALA A 278 10.31 16.49 10.77
CA ALA A 278 10.22 15.09 10.32
C ALA A 278 9.48 14.95 8.97
N LYS A 279 8.35 15.67 8.80
CA LYS A 279 7.62 15.71 7.52
C LYS A 279 8.45 16.38 6.41
N ALA A 280 9.15 17.48 6.69
CA ALA A 280 9.99 18.15 5.71
C ALA A 280 11.18 17.30 5.22
N VAL A 281 11.78 16.51 6.13
CA VAL A 281 12.84 15.55 5.79
C VAL A 281 12.36 14.50 4.80
N ALA A 282 11.19 13.91 5.04
CA ALA A 282 10.64 12.90 4.14
C ALA A 282 10.37 13.44 2.72
N ASN A 283 9.80 14.64 2.62
CA ASN A 283 9.59 15.33 1.34
C ASN A 283 10.91 15.64 0.61
N SER A 284 11.91 16.15 1.32
CA SER A 284 13.22 16.44 0.75
C SER A 284 13.94 15.18 0.27
N LEU A 285 13.91 14.10 1.06
CA LEU A 285 14.48 12.82 0.71
C LEU A 285 13.85 12.26 -0.58
N ALA A 286 12.52 12.31 -0.70
CA ALA A 286 11.81 11.93 -1.93
C ALA A 286 12.31 12.71 -3.15
N LYS A 287 12.31 14.05 -3.05
CA LYS A 287 12.73 14.96 -4.13
C LYS A 287 14.19 14.72 -4.54
N LYS A 288 15.12 14.55 -3.59
CA LYS A 288 16.53 14.31 -3.90
C LYS A 288 16.77 12.92 -4.51
N ILE A 289 16.02 11.90 -4.10
CA ILE A 289 16.09 10.56 -4.69
C ILE A 289 15.51 10.56 -6.11
N GLU A 290 14.38 11.24 -6.36
CA GLU A 290 13.80 11.38 -7.69
C GLU A 290 14.78 12.06 -8.67
N GLN A 291 15.41 13.17 -8.24
CA GLN A 291 16.44 13.88 -9.00
C GLN A 291 17.67 13.00 -9.32
N THR A 292 18.12 12.19 -8.36
CA THR A 292 19.31 11.34 -8.52
C THR A 292 19.04 10.08 -9.34
N SER A 293 17.82 9.53 -9.23
CA SER A 293 17.46 8.22 -9.81
C SER A 293 16.84 8.32 -11.22
N GLY A 294 16.36 9.50 -11.63
CA GLY A 294 15.63 9.68 -12.89
C GLY A 294 14.32 8.88 -12.97
N ARG A 295 13.81 8.42 -11.83
CA ARG A 295 12.57 7.64 -11.67
C ARG A 295 11.77 8.29 -10.55
N SER A 296 10.45 8.34 -10.68
CA SER A 296 9.59 8.79 -9.60
C SER A 296 9.58 7.72 -8.51
N VAL A 297 10.37 7.94 -7.45
CA VAL A 297 10.48 7.06 -6.29
C VAL A 297 9.56 7.60 -5.21
N LYS A 298 8.50 6.85 -4.89
CA LYS A 298 7.65 7.15 -3.74
C LYS A 298 8.45 6.91 -2.46
N SER A 299 8.61 7.92 -1.62
CA SER A 299 9.02 7.72 -0.23
C SER A 299 7.82 7.31 0.61
N TYR A 300 7.99 6.34 1.49
CA TYR A 300 6.96 5.98 2.46
C TYR A 300 7.23 6.68 3.79
N PHE A 301 6.29 7.49 4.25
CA PHE A 301 6.29 8.09 5.58
C PHE A 301 5.16 7.47 6.40
N LEU A 302 5.52 6.65 7.39
CA LEU A 302 4.57 6.00 8.28
C LEU A 302 4.47 6.86 9.55
N ASN A 303 3.40 7.63 9.68
CA ASN A 303 3.13 8.49 10.84
C ASN A 303 2.37 7.69 11.91
N VAL A 304 2.93 7.58 13.10
CA VAL A 304 2.36 6.83 14.23
C VAL A 304 2.42 7.70 15.48
N LYS A 305 1.28 8.06 16.08
CA LYS A 305 1.29 8.81 17.34
C LYS A 305 1.30 7.85 18.53
N GLY A 306 2.06 8.18 19.56
CA GLY A 306 2.12 7.41 20.81
C GLY A 306 0.75 7.05 21.40
N PRO A 307 -0.24 7.97 21.47
CA PRO A 307 -1.59 7.66 21.92
C PRO A 307 -2.38 6.70 21.03
N GLU A 308 -2.10 6.63 19.72
CA GLU A 308 -2.81 5.76 18.77
C GLU A 308 -2.44 4.28 18.96
N LEU A 309 -1.28 4.01 19.58
CA LEU A 309 -0.83 2.69 19.97
C LEU A 309 -1.42 2.21 21.31
N LEU A 310 -1.98 3.11 22.14
CA LEU A 310 -2.42 2.82 23.51
C LEU A 310 -3.88 2.36 23.57
N ASN A 311 -4.16 1.19 23.00
CA ASN A 311 -5.45 0.52 23.13
C ASN A 311 -5.60 -0.20 24.48
N LYS A 312 -6.84 -0.33 24.96
CA LYS A 312 -7.17 -0.92 26.28
C LYS A 312 -7.05 -2.44 26.34
N TYR A 313 -6.76 -3.11 25.23
CA TYR A 313 -6.67 -4.56 25.13
C TYR A 313 -5.21 -5.01 25.20
N VAL A 314 -4.92 -5.90 26.14
CA VAL A 314 -3.56 -6.44 26.38
C VAL A 314 -3.03 -7.10 25.10
N GLY A 315 -1.79 -6.79 24.72
CA GLY A 315 -1.11 -7.36 23.54
C GLY A 315 -1.51 -6.75 22.19
N GLU A 316 -2.55 -5.91 22.13
CA GLU A 316 -2.94 -5.27 20.87
C GLU A 316 -1.88 -4.27 20.40
N THR A 317 -1.36 -3.44 21.32
CA THR A 317 -0.25 -2.50 21.09
C THR A 317 1.01 -3.19 20.55
N GLU A 318 1.37 -4.34 21.11
CA GLU A 318 2.54 -5.13 20.66
C GLU A 318 2.34 -5.62 19.22
N ARG A 319 1.14 -6.09 18.89
CA ARG A 319 0.78 -6.51 17.54
C ARG A 319 0.77 -5.34 16.56
N GLN A 320 0.25 -4.17 16.94
CA GLN A 320 0.30 -2.96 16.11
C GLN A 320 1.75 -2.56 15.78
N ILE A 321 2.63 -2.55 16.78
CA ILE A 321 4.07 -2.28 16.58
C ILE A 321 4.69 -3.28 15.59
N ARG A 322 4.43 -4.59 15.75
CA ARG A 322 4.91 -5.61 14.79
C ARG A 322 4.42 -5.35 13.37
N LEU A 323 3.15 -5.00 13.19
CA LEU A 323 2.54 -4.73 11.88
C LEU A 323 3.12 -3.47 11.20
N ILE A 324 3.38 -2.40 11.97
CA ILE A 324 4.00 -1.16 11.47
C ILE A 324 5.40 -1.45 10.93
N PHE A 325 6.24 -2.14 11.72
CA PHE A 325 7.58 -2.51 11.28
C PHE A 325 7.56 -3.55 10.16
N GLN A 326 6.59 -4.48 10.12
CA GLN A 326 6.41 -5.39 9.00
C GLN A 326 6.07 -4.67 7.68
N ARG A 327 5.17 -3.67 7.70
CA ARG A 327 4.89 -2.83 6.52
C ARG A 327 6.12 -2.04 6.09
N ALA A 328 6.89 -1.52 7.06
CA ALA A 328 8.16 -0.86 6.77
C ALA A 328 9.20 -1.80 6.13
N ARG A 329 9.29 -3.06 6.61
CA ARG A 329 10.14 -4.11 6.02
C ARG A 329 9.72 -4.44 4.59
N GLU A 330 8.42 -4.59 4.32
CA GLU A 330 7.89 -4.86 2.98
C GLU A 330 8.24 -3.74 1.99
N LYS A 331 8.01 -2.48 2.34
CA LYS A 331 8.39 -1.33 1.48
C LYS A 331 9.90 -1.17 1.35
N ALA A 332 10.66 -1.63 2.34
CA ALA A 332 12.10 -1.71 2.24
C ALA A 332 12.59 -2.83 1.28
N GLU A 333 11.92 -3.99 1.25
CA GLU A 333 12.21 -5.08 0.29
C GLU A 333 11.95 -4.65 -1.16
N GLU A 334 10.95 -3.80 -1.40
CA GLU A 334 10.69 -3.15 -2.69
C GLU A 334 11.79 -2.15 -3.12
N GLY A 335 12.80 -1.92 -2.27
CA GLY A 335 13.92 -1.01 -2.51
C GLY A 335 13.62 0.47 -2.20
N MET A 336 12.44 0.76 -1.66
CA MET A 336 11.96 2.12 -1.41
C MET A 336 12.55 2.69 -0.10
N PRO A 337 12.71 4.03 0.01
CA PRO A 337 13.07 4.67 1.28
C PRO A 337 11.83 4.74 2.19
N VAL A 338 11.95 4.26 3.43
CA VAL A 338 10.88 4.25 4.43
C VAL A 338 11.32 5.01 5.67
N ILE A 339 10.50 5.97 6.09
CA ILE A 339 10.65 6.70 7.35
C ILE A 339 9.49 6.31 8.25
N VAL A 340 9.80 5.72 9.41
CA VAL A 340 8.84 5.43 10.48
C VAL A 340 8.93 6.56 11.48
N PHE A 341 7.90 7.40 11.58
CA PHE A 341 7.85 8.53 12.49
C PHE A 341 6.94 8.23 13.68
N PHE A 342 7.51 8.20 14.88
CA PHE A 342 6.79 8.09 16.14
C PHE A 342 6.65 9.46 16.79
N ASP A 343 5.45 10.04 16.77
CA ASP A 343 5.17 11.28 17.52
C ASP A 343 4.75 10.98 18.96
N GLU A 344 4.92 11.96 19.86
CA GLU A 344 4.57 11.86 21.29
C GLU A 344 5.09 10.58 21.97
N MET A 345 6.32 10.17 21.64
CA MET A 345 6.94 8.96 22.19
C MET A 345 6.91 8.89 23.72
N ASP A 346 6.96 10.04 24.41
CA ASP A 346 6.86 10.10 25.87
C ASP A 346 5.54 9.56 26.46
N SER A 347 4.48 9.35 25.65
CA SER A 347 3.29 8.62 26.08
C SER A 347 3.53 7.11 26.23
N LEU A 348 4.48 6.54 25.48
CA LEU A 348 4.78 5.10 25.45
C LEU A 348 5.78 4.66 26.53
N PHE A 349 6.69 5.56 26.95
CA PHE A 349 7.75 5.27 27.92
C PHE A 349 7.42 5.71 29.35
N ARG A 350 6.17 6.09 29.61
CA ARG A 350 5.78 6.76 30.85
C ARG A 350 6.20 5.96 32.08
N THR A 351 7.10 6.53 32.87
CA THR A 351 7.83 5.75 33.88
C THR A 351 6.92 5.37 35.06
N ARG A 352 6.95 4.07 35.40
CA ARG A 352 6.31 3.41 36.55
C ARG A 352 6.06 4.34 37.76
N GLY A 353 4.80 4.67 38.08
CA GLY A 353 4.57 5.41 39.32
C GLY A 353 3.21 6.04 39.64
N SER A 354 2.05 5.53 39.20
CA SER A 354 0.75 6.00 39.75
C SER A 354 -0.42 5.02 39.65
N GLY A 355 -0.20 3.78 40.12
CA GLY A 355 -1.28 2.84 40.48
C GLY A 355 -1.67 1.79 39.43
N ILE A 356 -1.57 0.51 39.84
CA ILE A 356 -2.31 -0.71 39.43
C ILE A 356 -2.33 -1.12 37.93
N SER A 357 -2.15 -0.22 36.96
CA SER A 357 -2.13 -0.53 35.51
C SER A 357 -0.72 -0.70 34.91
N SER A 358 0.32 -0.86 35.75
CA SER A 358 1.74 -0.79 35.37
C SER A 358 2.23 -1.86 34.41
N ASP A 359 1.50 -2.96 34.27
CA ASP A 359 2.05 -4.18 33.68
C ASP A 359 1.89 -4.18 32.15
N MET A 360 0.86 -3.50 31.63
CA MET A 360 0.57 -3.43 30.19
C MET A 360 1.56 -2.52 29.42
N GLU A 361 2.01 -1.43 30.04
CA GLU A 361 3.02 -0.53 29.47
C GLU A 361 4.43 -1.17 29.50
N SER A 362 4.64 -2.16 30.38
CA SER A 362 5.96 -2.75 30.64
C SER A 362 6.47 -3.67 29.53
N THR A 363 5.59 -4.22 28.69
CA THR A 363 5.94 -5.13 27.58
C THR A 363 6.11 -4.42 26.23
N VAL A 364 5.46 -3.26 26.07
CA VAL A 364 5.51 -2.42 24.86
C VAL A 364 6.92 -1.94 24.54
N VAL A 365 7.66 -1.46 25.56
CA VAL A 365 9.02 -0.93 25.38
C VAL A 365 9.99 -2.02 24.87
N PRO A 366 10.12 -3.22 25.50
CA PRO A 366 10.90 -4.32 24.94
C PRO A 366 10.52 -4.71 23.51
N GLN A 367 9.22 -4.73 23.17
CA GLN A 367 8.75 -5.08 21.83
C GLN A 367 9.15 -4.04 20.77
N LEU A 368 9.05 -2.74 21.09
CA LEU A 368 9.52 -1.67 20.21
C LEU A 368 11.04 -1.73 19.98
N LEU A 369 11.81 -2.00 21.05
CA LEU A 369 13.26 -2.16 20.95
C LEU A 369 13.64 -3.37 20.08
N ALA A 370 12.92 -4.49 20.21
CA ALA A 370 13.14 -5.69 19.40
C ALA A 370 12.83 -5.46 17.91
N GLU A 371 11.81 -4.68 17.57
CA GLU A 371 11.54 -4.33 16.16
C GLU A 371 12.55 -3.34 15.57
N ILE A 372 13.05 -2.38 16.36
CA ILE A 372 14.13 -1.47 15.94
C ILE A 372 15.41 -2.27 15.65
N ASP A 373 15.81 -3.16 16.55
CA ASP A 373 16.95 -4.06 16.35
C ASP A 373 16.70 -4.96 15.12
N GLY A 374 15.45 -5.42 14.93
CA GLY A 374 15.03 -6.24 13.79
C GLY A 374 15.09 -5.55 12.42
N VAL A 375 15.13 -4.21 12.36
CA VAL A 375 15.34 -3.44 11.10
C VAL A 375 16.76 -2.90 10.94
N GLU A 376 17.69 -3.17 11.87
CA GLU A 376 19.09 -2.74 11.79
C GLU A 376 19.76 -3.20 10.48
N THR A 377 19.42 -4.42 10.02
CA THR A 377 19.93 -5.00 8.76
C THR A 377 19.47 -4.26 7.50
N LEU A 378 18.32 -3.58 7.53
CA LEU A 378 17.72 -2.92 6.38
C LEU A 378 18.26 -1.50 6.19
N ARG A 379 18.94 -1.26 5.07
CA ARG A 379 19.67 0.01 4.82
C ARG A 379 18.78 1.20 4.43
N ASN A 380 17.48 0.96 4.25
CA ASN A 380 16.51 1.91 3.71
C ASN A 380 15.32 2.20 4.62
N VAL A 381 15.32 1.67 5.86
CA VAL A 381 14.40 2.07 6.93
C VAL A 381 15.13 3.05 7.86
N ILE A 382 14.51 4.19 8.16
CA ILE A 382 14.92 5.11 9.23
C ILE A 382 13.78 5.21 10.24
N VAL A 383 14.11 5.23 11.53
CA VAL A 383 13.16 5.51 12.62
C VAL A 383 13.40 6.92 13.15
N ILE A 384 12.38 7.78 13.11
CA ILE A 384 12.43 9.11 13.70
C ILE A 384 11.46 9.15 14.88
N GLY A 385 11.98 9.41 16.06
CA GLY A 385 11.19 9.59 17.27
C GLY A 385 11.06 11.06 17.67
N ALA A 386 9.87 11.53 18.01
CA ALA A 386 9.66 12.83 18.62
C ALA A 386 9.13 12.68 20.06
N SER A 387 9.76 13.41 20.99
CA SER A 387 9.36 13.44 22.40
C SER A 387 9.35 14.86 22.94
N ASN A 388 8.39 15.17 23.80
CA ASN A 388 8.34 16.42 24.56
C ASN A 388 9.20 16.37 25.84
N ARG A 389 9.55 15.16 26.31
CA ARG A 389 10.15 14.92 27.63
C ARG A 389 11.34 13.98 27.52
N GLU A 390 12.55 14.54 27.48
CA GLU A 390 13.79 13.76 27.48
C GLU A 390 13.98 12.93 28.77
N ASP A 391 13.34 13.35 29.86
CA ASP A 391 13.37 12.73 31.19
C ASP A 391 12.58 11.41 31.28
N LEU A 392 11.57 11.20 30.44
CA LEU A 392 10.77 9.97 30.42
C LEU A 392 11.29 8.89 29.47
N ILE A 393 12.33 9.19 28.66
CA ILE A 393 12.81 8.27 27.63
C ILE A 393 13.70 7.19 28.26
N ASP A 394 13.37 5.92 28.04
CA ASP A 394 14.19 4.80 28.51
C ASP A 394 15.62 4.88 27.92
N PRO A 395 16.69 4.94 28.73
CA PRO A 395 18.07 4.94 28.26
C PRO A 395 18.44 3.75 27.35
N ALA A 396 17.66 2.66 27.34
CA ALA A 396 17.81 1.54 26.43
C ALA A 396 17.54 1.89 24.96
N ILE A 397 16.66 2.84 24.64
CA ILE A 397 16.40 3.27 23.25
C ILE A 397 17.48 4.21 22.72
N LEU A 398 18.22 4.85 23.63
CA LEU A 398 19.29 5.81 23.38
C LEU A 398 20.67 5.19 23.14
N ARG A 399 20.74 3.85 23.04
CA ARG A 399 21.97 3.08 22.81
C ARG A 399 22.34 3.06 21.32
N PRO A 400 23.65 2.94 20.99
CA PRO A 400 24.09 2.75 19.61
C PRO A 400 23.41 1.55 18.93
N GLY A 401 23.05 1.72 17.66
CA GLY A 401 22.24 0.78 16.85
C GLY A 401 20.74 1.09 16.85
N ARG A 402 20.28 2.02 17.70
CA ARG A 402 18.87 2.41 17.86
C ARG A 402 18.72 3.90 17.55
N LEU A 403 18.33 4.75 18.51
CA LEU A 403 18.27 6.20 18.34
C LEU A 403 19.67 6.82 18.57
N ASP A 404 20.52 6.65 17.57
CA ASP A 404 21.93 7.09 17.55
C ASP A 404 22.05 8.61 17.62
N VAL A 405 21.30 9.31 16.77
CA VAL A 405 21.38 10.77 16.57
C VAL A 405 20.33 11.45 17.44
N LYS A 406 20.73 12.49 18.18
CA LYS A 406 19.87 13.17 19.17
C LYS A 406 19.87 14.67 18.89
N ILE A 407 18.83 15.16 18.22
CA ILE A 407 18.70 16.55 17.79
C ILE A 407 17.85 17.30 18.81
N LYS A 408 18.46 18.29 19.47
CA LYS A 408 17.77 19.14 20.44
C LYS A 408 17.07 20.30 19.75
N ILE A 409 15.75 20.25 19.74
CA ILE A 409 14.91 21.34 19.26
C ILE A 409 14.66 22.29 20.43
N GLN A 410 15.14 23.53 20.29
CA GLN A 410 15.08 24.55 21.34
C GLN A 410 13.94 25.51 21.07
N ARG A 411 13.60 26.34 22.07
CA ARG A 411 12.67 27.47 21.87
C ARG A 411 13.31 28.47 20.90
N PRO A 412 12.53 29.15 20.04
CA PRO A 412 13.07 30.13 19.11
C PRO A 412 13.68 31.32 19.85
N ASP A 413 14.87 31.76 19.41
CA ASP A 413 15.39 33.08 19.76
C ASP A 413 14.67 34.19 18.95
N MET A 414 15.07 35.45 19.15
CA MET A 414 14.47 36.60 18.47
C MET A 414 14.60 36.52 16.93
N LYS A 415 15.70 35.96 16.41
CA LYS A 415 15.95 35.82 14.97
C LYS A 415 15.10 34.67 14.39
N ALA A 416 15.06 33.54 15.08
CA ALA A 416 14.22 32.41 14.76
C ALA A 416 12.73 32.79 14.79
N ALA A 417 12.29 33.56 15.79
CA ALA A 417 10.92 34.06 15.87
C ALA A 417 10.58 34.94 14.66
N SER A 418 11.46 35.87 14.26
CA SER A 418 11.27 36.68 13.04
C SER A 418 11.12 35.81 11.78
N GLN A 419 11.94 34.77 11.64
CA GLN A 419 11.79 33.78 10.54
C GLN A 419 10.47 33.00 10.63
N ILE A 420 10.01 32.61 11.82
CA ILE A 420 8.73 31.89 12.00
C ILE A 420 7.55 32.81 11.67
N PHE A 421 7.55 34.06 12.16
CA PHE A 421 6.53 35.04 11.84
C PHE A 421 6.41 35.28 10.33
N SER A 422 7.53 35.30 9.57
CA SER A 422 7.49 35.47 8.11
C SER A 422 6.94 34.28 7.32
N ARG A 423 6.72 33.12 7.96
CA ARG A 423 5.97 31.99 7.37
C ARG A 423 4.46 32.13 7.55
N TYR A 424 4.01 32.80 8.61
CA TYR A 424 2.59 32.93 8.94
C TYR A 424 1.99 34.29 8.53
N LEU A 425 2.81 35.34 8.48
CA LEU A 425 2.48 36.69 8.03
C LEU A 425 3.23 36.98 6.73
N THR A 426 2.56 36.73 5.62
CA THR A 426 3.06 36.79 4.25
C THR A 426 2.41 37.95 3.47
N HIS A 427 3.04 38.41 2.38
CA HIS A 427 2.64 39.62 1.65
C HIS A 427 1.36 39.46 0.80
N ASP A 428 0.89 38.23 0.60
CA ASP A 428 -0.40 37.90 -0.05
C ASP A 428 -1.61 38.10 0.88
N LEU A 429 -1.37 38.22 2.19
CA LEU A 429 -2.41 38.56 3.16
C LEU A 429 -2.82 40.03 3.01
N PRO A 430 -4.11 40.36 3.18
CA PRO A 430 -4.54 41.75 3.26
C PRO A 430 -3.88 42.45 4.46
N ILE A 431 -3.05 43.46 4.19
CA ILE A 431 -2.45 44.37 5.19
C ILE A 431 -3.17 45.72 5.10
N ASP A 432 -3.37 46.41 6.23
CA ASP A 432 -3.95 47.74 6.27
C ASP A 432 -3.11 48.72 5.42
N LYS A 433 -3.76 49.41 4.48
CA LYS A 433 -3.11 50.37 3.58
C LYS A 433 -2.35 51.46 4.34
N ASN A 434 -2.84 51.88 5.51
CA ASN A 434 -2.15 52.85 6.35
C ASN A 434 -0.78 52.35 6.82
N GLU A 435 -0.64 51.05 7.09
CA GLU A 435 0.64 50.44 7.49
C GLU A 435 1.53 50.22 6.27
N VAL A 436 0.96 49.87 5.11
CA VAL A 436 1.72 49.80 3.85
C VAL A 436 2.31 51.16 3.48
N ASP A 437 1.56 52.25 3.64
CA ASP A 437 2.05 53.60 3.38
C ASP A 437 3.07 54.07 4.44
N ARG A 438 2.80 53.86 5.74
CA ARG A 438 3.64 54.35 6.85
C ARG A 438 4.90 53.53 7.09
N LEU A 439 4.77 52.21 7.13
CA LEU A 439 5.86 51.28 7.41
C LEU A 439 6.51 50.84 6.10
N GLY A 440 5.73 50.52 5.07
CA GLY A 440 6.23 50.03 3.78
C GLY A 440 6.72 51.10 2.80
N ASN A 441 6.41 52.38 3.01
CA ASN A 441 6.54 53.43 1.98
C ASN A 441 5.81 53.07 0.66
N GLY A 442 4.70 52.33 0.73
CA GLY A 442 3.95 51.81 -0.41
C GLY A 442 4.29 50.37 -0.82
N ASP A 443 5.29 49.73 -0.20
CA ASP A 443 5.66 48.33 -0.42
C ASP A 443 5.11 47.42 0.71
N ALA A 444 4.23 46.49 0.36
CA ALA A 444 3.61 45.56 1.29
C ALA A 444 4.62 44.55 1.90
N GLU A 445 5.65 44.13 1.16
CA GLU A 445 6.65 43.20 1.69
C GLU A 445 7.53 43.89 2.75
N LEU A 446 7.93 45.13 2.50
CA LEU A 446 8.66 45.95 3.47
C LEU A 446 7.80 46.31 4.70
N ALA A 447 6.50 46.55 4.51
CA ALA A 447 5.56 46.78 5.61
C ALA A 447 5.47 45.54 6.52
N VAL A 448 5.18 44.36 5.95
CA VAL A 448 5.13 43.09 6.68
C VAL A 448 6.43 42.84 7.45
N LYS A 449 7.59 43.05 6.82
CA LYS A 449 8.88 42.87 7.49
C LYS A 449 9.03 43.77 8.73
N ARG A 450 8.70 45.06 8.62
CA ARG A 450 8.77 46.01 9.76
C ARG A 450 7.75 45.72 10.85
N MET A 451 6.55 45.27 10.46
CA MET A 451 5.53 44.79 11.41
C MET A 451 6.05 43.59 12.20
N ILE A 452 6.71 42.61 11.54
CA ILE A 452 7.35 41.46 12.19
C ILE A 452 8.45 41.93 13.14
N GLU A 453 9.36 42.82 12.69
CA GLU A 453 10.43 43.37 13.53
C GLU A 453 9.87 44.00 14.82
N THR A 454 8.87 44.88 14.71
CA THR A 454 8.24 45.54 15.88
C THR A 454 7.49 44.56 16.79
N THR A 455 6.81 43.57 16.20
CA THR A 455 6.06 42.52 16.93
C THR A 455 7.00 41.61 17.71
N VAL A 456 8.12 41.20 17.09
CA VAL A 456 9.15 40.38 17.71
C VAL A 456 9.89 41.15 18.80
N GLU A 457 10.29 42.40 18.57
CA GLU A 457 10.89 43.25 19.60
C GLU A 457 9.95 43.38 20.82
N THR A 458 8.65 43.60 20.60
CA THR A 458 7.67 43.69 21.70
C THR A 458 7.50 42.36 22.43
N MET A 459 7.46 41.23 21.71
CA MET A 459 7.31 39.89 22.30
C MET A 459 8.54 39.48 23.14
N TYR A 460 9.75 39.89 22.73
CA TYR A 460 11.01 39.53 23.39
C TYR A 460 11.51 40.59 24.40
N ALA A 461 10.84 41.74 24.50
CA ALA A 461 11.20 42.82 25.42
C ALA A 461 11.12 42.38 26.89
N ALA A 462 12.16 42.71 27.67
CA ALA A 462 12.22 42.47 29.11
C ALA A 462 11.54 43.62 29.89
N VAL A 463 10.25 43.85 29.63
CA VAL A 463 9.41 44.88 30.26
C VAL A 463 8.46 44.29 31.28
N ASP A 464 7.94 45.12 32.18
CA ASP A 464 7.10 44.67 33.30
C ASP A 464 5.80 44.00 32.85
N ALA A 465 5.24 44.41 31.71
CA ALA A 465 4.08 43.78 31.07
C ALA A 465 4.36 42.36 30.51
N ASN A 466 5.63 41.99 30.33
CA ASN A 466 6.06 40.70 29.77
C ASN A 466 6.66 39.75 30.83
N ARG A 467 6.62 40.14 32.12
CA ARG A 467 7.03 39.26 33.23
C ARG A 467 6.01 38.14 33.36
N PHE A 468 6.48 36.89 33.39
CA PHE A 468 5.59 35.73 33.46
C PHE A 468 5.68 35.02 34.81
N LEU A 469 6.90 34.79 35.32
CA LEU A 469 7.13 33.99 36.51
C LEU A 469 8.19 34.57 37.43
N GLU A 470 7.94 34.49 38.73
CA GLU A 470 8.96 34.63 39.78
C GLU A 470 9.35 33.23 40.26
N VAL A 471 10.63 32.88 40.12
CA VAL A 471 11.23 31.62 40.57
C VAL A 471 12.07 31.92 41.81
N THR A 472 11.86 31.16 42.90
CA THR A 472 12.68 31.25 44.12
C THR A 472 13.49 29.97 44.32
N TYR A 473 14.80 30.12 44.42
CA TYR A 473 15.76 29.02 44.60
C TYR A 473 15.96 28.66 46.08
N GLN A 474 16.56 27.50 46.33
CA GLN A 474 16.85 27.00 47.68
C GLN A 474 17.81 27.90 48.49
N ASN A 475 18.63 28.71 47.82
CA ASN A 475 19.50 29.71 48.45
C ASN A 475 18.74 30.99 48.88
N GLY A 476 17.45 31.13 48.51
CA GLY A 476 16.62 32.31 48.76
C GLY A 476 16.68 33.40 47.68
N GLU A 477 17.50 33.24 46.64
CA GLU A 477 17.52 34.12 45.48
C GLU A 477 16.20 34.02 44.70
N LYS A 478 15.83 35.15 44.07
CA LYS A 478 14.66 35.26 43.20
C LYS A 478 15.06 35.70 41.81
N GLU A 479 14.50 35.05 40.81
CA GLU A 479 14.69 35.39 39.40
C GLU A 479 13.32 35.59 38.73
N ILE A 480 13.22 36.59 37.86
CA ILE A 480 12.02 36.88 37.08
C ILE A 480 12.27 36.41 35.65
N LEU A 481 11.46 35.46 35.20
CA LEU A 481 11.45 34.98 33.83
C LEU A 481 10.36 35.68 33.02
N TYR A 482 10.64 35.91 31.74
CA TYR A 482 9.77 36.67 30.83
C TYR A 482 9.19 35.73 29.75
N PHE A 483 8.10 36.13 29.11
CA PHE A 483 7.51 35.33 28.03
C PHE A 483 8.46 34.98 26.88
N LYS A 484 9.49 35.81 26.63
CA LYS A 484 10.59 35.53 25.69
C LYS A 484 11.24 34.16 25.92
N ASP A 485 11.34 33.73 27.18
CA ASP A 485 12.00 32.49 27.60
C ASP A 485 11.08 31.27 27.43
N PHE A 486 9.80 31.50 27.15
CA PHE A 486 8.73 30.51 26.96
C PHE A 486 8.11 30.52 25.55
N SER A 487 8.69 31.30 24.63
CA SER A 487 8.28 31.33 23.23
C SER A 487 8.28 29.93 22.58
N SER A 488 7.41 29.74 21.59
CA SER A 488 7.31 28.52 20.78
C SER A 488 6.71 28.84 19.40
N GLY A 489 6.94 27.97 18.41
CA GLY A 489 6.36 28.16 17.07
C GLY A 489 4.83 28.14 17.08
N ALA A 490 4.21 27.25 17.86
CA ALA A 490 2.76 27.19 18.05
C ALA A 490 2.18 28.48 18.67
N MET A 491 2.89 29.09 19.63
CA MET A 491 2.49 30.37 20.21
C MET A 491 2.54 31.51 19.18
N ILE A 492 3.59 31.54 18.34
CA ILE A 492 3.72 32.52 17.25
C ILE A 492 2.59 32.32 16.22
N GLU A 493 2.28 31.07 15.85
CA GLU A 493 1.14 30.76 14.97
C GLU A 493 -0.19 31.26 15.55
N ASN A 494 -0.44 30.99 16.84
CA ASN A 494 -1.64 31.44 17.54
C ASN A 494 -1.76 32.97 17.56
N ILE A 495 -0.67 33.69 17.82
CA ILE A 495 -0.63 35.17 17.78
C ILE A 495 -1.05 35.67 16.39
N VAL A 496 -0.50 35.12 15.31
CA VAL A 496 -0.86 35.54 13.94
C VAL A 496 -2.30 35.13 13.58
N ARG A 497 -2.74 33.93 14.00
CA ARG A 497 -4.13 33.45 13.83
C ARG A 497 -5.13 34.32 14.58
N ARG A 498 -4.76 34.80 15.77
CA ARG A 498 -5.55 35.73 16.60
C ARG A 498 -5.60 37.12 15.96
N ALA A 499 -4.49 37.62 15.42
CA ALA A 499 -4.43 38.89 14.70
C ALA A 499 -5.31 38.88 13.44
N LYS A 500 -5.22 37.83 12.62
CA LYS A 500 -6.13 37.58 11.48
C LYS A 500 -7.61 37.63 11.90
N LYS A 501 -7.95 37.02 13.05
CA LYS A 501 -9.31 37.02 13.61
C LYS A 501 -9.75 38.41 14.13
N LEU A 502 -8.83 39.25 14.60
CA LEU A 502 -9.12 40.63 15.00
C LEU A 502 -9.35 41.52 13.77
N ALA A 503 -8.50 41.43 12.74
CA ALA A 503 -8.68 42.15 11.48
C ALA A 503 -10.04 41.83 10.81
N ILE A 504 -10.43 40.55 10.74
CA ILE A 504 -11.75 40.14 10.22
C ILE A 504 -12.90 40.74 11.05
N LYS A 505 -12.78 40.77 12.39
CA LYS A 505 -13.78 41.39 13.26
C LYS A 505 -13.89 42.90 13.05
N ARG A 506 -12.75 43.57 12.84
CA ARG A 506 -12.67 45.00 12.53
C ARG A 506 -13.38 45.29 11.20
N GLU A 507 -13.05 44.55 10.14
CA GLU A 507 -13.67 44.70 8.82
C GLU A 507 -15.20 44.48 8.85
N ILE A 508 -15.68 43.49 9.61
CA ILE A 508 -17.13 43.25 9.83
C ILE A 508 -17.80 44.42 10.58
N ALA A 509 -17.07 45.15 11.44
CA ALA A 509 -17.58 46.31 12.16
C ALA A 509 -17.64 47.59 11.32
N GLY A 510 -17.10 47.59 10.10
CA GLY A 510 -17.10 48.73 9.17
C GLY A 510 -15.82 49.58 9.18
N ASP A 511 -14.80 49.14 9.90
CA ASP A 511 -13.47 49.75 9.94
C ASP A 511 -12.59 49.28 8.75
N PRO A 512 -11.40 49.89 8.52
CA PRO A 512 -10.54 49.54 7.37
C PRO A 512 -10.11 48.06 7.32
N PRO A 513 -10.12 47.45 6.11
CA PRO A 513 -9.75 46.04 5.91
C PRO A 513 -8.24 45.81 5.94
N GLY A 514 -7.86 44.56 6.22
CA GLY A 514 -6.46 44.12 6.34
C GLY A 514 -5.91 44.17 7.76
N ILE A 515 -4.83 43.43 8.01
CA ILE A 515 -4.16 43.31 9.31
C ILE A 515 -3.33 44.57 9.56
N ASN A 516 -3.38 45.13 10.77
CA ASN A 516 -2.54 46.26 11.18
C ASN A 516 -1.59 45.91 12.36
N GLN A 517 -0.74 46.85 12.77
CA GLN A 517 0.23 46.58 13.84
C GLN A 517 -0.47 46.35 15.19
N GLU A 518 -1.57 47.05 15.46
CA GLU A 518 -2.34 46.91 16.71
C GLU A 518 -2.95 45.51 16.87
N ASP A 519 -3.43 44.88 15.79
CA ASP A 519 -3.95 43.50 15.83
C ASP A 519 -2.91 42.51 16.35
N LEU A 520 -1.64 42.68 15.96
CA LEU A 520 -0.52 41.82 16.38
C LEU A 520 -0.17 42.07 17.86
N LEU A 521 -0.06 43.33 18.27
CA LEU A 521 0.27 43.70 19.66
C LEU A 521 -0.83 43.27 20.64
N VAL A 522 -2.10 43.52 20.30
CA VAL A 522 -3.26 43.06 21.07
C VAL A 522 -3.35 41.54 21.10
N SER A 523 -2.86 40.85 20.05
CA SER A 523 -2.81 39.38 20.02
C SER A 523 -1.72 38.82 20.92
N ILE A 524 -0.54 39.44 21.00
CA ILE A 524 0.50 39.07 21.98
C ILE A 524 -0.07 39.14 23.40
N ALA A 525 -0.62 40.30 23.79
CA ALA A 525 -1.15 40.50 25.14
C ALA A 525 -2.27 39.49 25.50
N LYS A 526 -3.13 39.13 24.54
CA LYS A 526 -4.18 38.12 24.72
C LYS A 526 -3.64 36.69 24.80
N GLU A 527 -2.61 36.35 24.02
CA GLU A 527 -1.97 35.04 24.09
C GLU A 527 -1.23 34.85 25.42
N PHE A 528 -0.55 35.90 25.90
CA PHE A 528 0.14 35.91 27.19
C PHE A 528 -0.86 35.71 28.35
N LYS A 529 -1.96 36.50 28.38
CA LYS A 529 -3.02 36.38 29.40
C LYS A 529 -3.70 35.00 29.41
N GLU A 530 -3.93 34.40 28.24
CA GLU A 530 -4.52 33.05 28.16
C GLU A 530 -3.57 31.95 28.70
N HIS A 531 -2.25 32.14 28.52
CA HIS A 531 -1.22 31.29 29.14
C HIS A 531 -0.97 31.57 30.63
N GLU A 532 -1.29 32.75 31.16
CA GLU A 532 -1.32 33.03 32.61
C GLU A 532 -2.46 32.27 33.32
N ASP A 533 -3.63 32.19 32.69
CA ASP A 533 -4.83 31.54 33.25
C ASP A 533 -4.76 30.00 33.20
N LEU A 534 -4.16 29.45 32.14
CA LEU A 534 -4.10 28.01 31.84
C LEU A 534 -2.65 27.54 31.62
N PRO A 535 -1.93 27.14 32.69
CA PRO A 535 -0.65 26.45 32.59
C PRO A 535 -0.84 25.01 32.05
N ASN A 536 -1.18 24.90 30.77
CA ASN A 536 -1.20 23.63 30.01
C ASN A 536 0.22 23.11 29.77
N THR A 537 1.21 23.99 29.88
CA THR A 537 2.59 23.67 30.23
C THR A 537 2.78 24.01 31.72
N THR A 538 3.58 23.32 32.52
CA THR A 538 4.90 22.76 32.17
C THR A 538 5.38 21.77 33.25
N ASN A 539 6.22 20.80 32.85
CA ASN A 539 6.94 19.90 33.75
C ASN A 539 7.92 20.68 34.66
N PRO A 540 8.04 20.37 35.97
CA PRO A 540 9.08 20.89 36.88
C PRO A 540 10.50 21.02 36.29
N ASP A 541 10.93 20.07 35.44
CA ASP A 541 12.30 20.04 34.89
C ASP A 541 12.58 21.07 33.77
N ASP A 542 11.56 21.57 33.09
CA ASP A 542 11.74 22.61 32.07
C ASP A 542 12.17 23.94 32.71
N TRP A 543 11.62 24.26 33.89
CA TRP A 543 11.97 25.48 34.62
C TRP A 543 13.43 25.48 35.07
N ALA A 544 13.93 24.33 35.55
CA ALA A 544 15.33 24.16 35.95
C ALA A 544 16.32 24.32 34.77
N LYS A 545 15.88 24.01 33.55
CA LYS A 545 16.68 24.20 32.32
C LYS A 545 16.65 25.64 31.81
N ILE A 546 15.52 26.33 31.95
CA ILE A 546 15.31 27.69 31.43
C ILE A 546 16.07 28.77 32.22
N SER A 547 16.20 28.64 33.55
CA SER A 547 17.03 29.56 34.36
C SER A 547 18.52 29.52 34.01
N GLY A 548 19.03 28.44 33.40
CA GLY A 548 20.45 28.29 33.07
C GLY A 548 21.39 28.08 34.29
N LYS A 549 20.93 28.34 35.52
CA LYS A 549 21.64 28.02 36.77
C LYS A 549 21.67 26.51 37.03
N LYS A 550 22.62 25.81 36.40
CA LYS A 550 22.92 24.41 36.70
C LYS A 550 23.27 24.21 38.18
N GLY A 551 22.36 23.59 38.93
CA GLY A 551 22.63 23.02 40.25
C GLY A 551 21.74 23.48 41.40
N GLU A 552 20.99 24.58 41.24
CA GLU A 552 20.15 25.12 42.30
C GLU A 552 18.68 24.65 42.16
N ARG A 553 18.13 24.10 43.24
CA ARG A 553 16.75 23.59 43.25
C ARG A 553 15.75 24.72 43.42
N ILE A 554 14.72 24.72 42.60
CA ILE A 554 13.57 25.63 42.71
C ILE A 554 12.69 25.16 43.88
N VAL A 555 12.37 26.06 44.81
CA VAL A 555 11.56 25.76 46.00
C VAL A 555 10.15 26.35 45.88
N PHE A 556 9.99 27.46 45.15
CA PHE A 556 8.71 28.13 44.97
C PHE A 556 8.65 28.82 43.61
N MET A 557 7.47 28.82 43.00
CA MET A 557 7.19 29.52 41.74
C MET A 557 5.85 30.26 41.84
N ARG A 558 5.78 31.47 41.27
CA ARG A 558 4.59 32.31 41.26
C ARG A 558 4.35 32.89 39.87
N ILE A 559 3.13 32.77 39.36
CA ILE A 559 2.72 33.48 38.14
C ILE A 559 2.60 34.97 38.49
N LEU A 560 3.32 35.79 37.75
CA LEU A 560 3.22 37.24 37.80
C LEU A 560 2.10 37.63 36.83
N LEU A 561 0.91 37.84 37.37
CA LEU A 561 -0.20 38.37 36.58
C LEU A 561 0.10 39.83 36.21
N SER A 562 -0.09 40.16 34.94
CA SER A 562 -0.04 41.55 34.47
C SER A 562 -1.12 42.38 35.19
N GLN A 563 -0.72 43.42 35.93
CA GLN A 563 -1.65 44.21 36.74
C GLN A 563 -2.54 45.11 35.87
N GLU A 564 -3.83 44.81 35.83
CA GLU A 564 -4.85 45.87 35.77
C GLU A 564 -4.82 46.63 37.12
N GLU A 565 -4.89 47.97 37.06
CA GLU A 565 -4.69 48.85 38.24
C GLU A 565 -5.65 48.48 39.40
N GLY A 566 -5.10 47.88 40.47
CA GLY A 566 -5.83 47.65 41.73
C GLY A 566 -5.83 46.22 42.30
N SER A 567 -5.20 45.23 41.65
CA SER A 567 -5.17 43.83 42.16
C SER A 567 -3.78 43.34 42.59
N GLU A 568 -3.54 43.23 43.90
CA GLU A 568 -2.41 42.47 44.46
C GLU A 568 -2.73 40.97 44.50
N GLY A 569 -2.65 40.27 43.35
CA GLY A 569 -3.29 38.96 43.19
C GLY A 569 -2.53 37.86 42.43
N GLY A 570 -1.20 37.92 42.27
CA GLY A 570 -0.46 36.89 41.51
C GLY A 570 -0.62 35.48 42.09
N ARG A 571 -1.08 34.52 41.26
CA ARG A 571 -1.45 33.14 41.64
C ARG A 571 -0.21 32.29 41.95
N ALA A 572 -0.20 31.62 43.10
CA ALA A 572 0.83 30.65 43.43
C ALA A 572 0.55 29.33 42.72
N ILE A 573 1.55 28.78 42.01
CA ILE A 573 1.57 27.36 41.65
C ILE A 573 2.07 26.59 42.88
N GLU A 574 1.70 25.31 43.02
CA GLU A 574 2.00 24.49 44.19
C GLU A 574 3.45 24.55 44.68
N ARG A 575 3.64 24.33 45.99
CA ARG A 575 4.94 23.90 46.50
C ARG A 575 5.28 22.57 45.82
N VAL A 576 6.36 22.54 45.04
CA VAL A 576 6.81 21.35 44.34
C VAL A 576 7.04 20.23 45.37
N ALA A 577 6.16 19.22 45.37
CA ALA A 577 6.30 18.06 46.23
C ALA A 577 7.54 17.28 45.79
N THR A 578 8.44 17.01 46.73
CA THR A 578 9.75 16.41 46.45
C THR A 578 9.63 14.97 45.98
N GLY A 579 9.68 14.76 44.66
CA GLY A 579 10.04 13.47 44.08
C GLY A 579 11.53 13.20 44.31
N GLN A 580 11.87 12.16 45.08
CA GLN A 580 13.26 11.70 45.20
C GLN A 580 13.70 11.03 43.91
N TYR A 581 14.51 11.72 43.09
CA TYR A 581 15.32 11.09 42.06
C TYR A 581 16.76 11.61 42.16
N LEU A 582 17.70 10.67 42.04
CA LEU A 582 19.12 10.77 42.40
C LEU A 582 19.99 10.47 41.17
#